data_AF-A0A9C8T1G6-F1
#
_entry.id   AF-A0A9C8T1G6-F1
#
_cell.length_a   1.000
_cell.length_b   1.000
_cell.length_c   1.000
_cell.angle_alpha   90.00
_cell.angle_beta   90.00
_cell.angle_gamma   90.00
#
_symmetry.space_group_name_H-M   'P 1'
#
loop_
_entity.id
_entity.type
_entity.pdbx_description
1 polymer ?
#
loop_
_entity_poly.entity_id
_entity_poly.type
_entity_poly.pdbx_seq_one_letter_code
_entity_poly.pdbx_strand_id
1 'polypeptide(L)'
;MYQTKNRWMLNGIAFGLVVAPISFGLLKLTYIPLIGKILGLIGLVANLTHGSVGYFCLVGSGILDPGATITASQLVLINLVNGLLFAFCYGMIGYSIDRKLEMAQGRMDAGVARL
;
A
#
# COMPACT_ATOMS: atom_id res chain seq x y z
N MET A 1 -1.94 0.89 -28.96
CA MET A 1 -1.61 1.22 -27.57
C MET A 1 -2.19 0.11 -26.70
N TYR A 2 -1.36 -0.69 -26.02
CA TYR A 2 -1.83 -1.86 -25.26
C TYR A 2 -2.61 -1.37 -24.03
N GLN A 3 -3.94 -1.31 -24.10
CA GLN A 3 -4.77 -1.08 -22.92
C GLN A 3 -4.76 -2.38 -22.12
N THR A 4 -3.83 -2.48 -21.16
CA THR A 4 -3.88 -3.56 -20.19
C THR A 4 -5.16 -3.39 -19.37
N LYS A 5 -6.11 -4.30 -19.59
CA LYS A 5 -7.30 -4.42 -18.75
C LYS A 5 -6.85 -4.54 -17.28
N ASN A 6 -7.53 -3.84 -16.38
CA ASN A 6 -7.22 -3.80 -14.95
C ASN A 6 -5.85 -3.21 -14.56
N ARG A 7 -5.30 -2.30 -15.37
CA ARG A 7 -3.97 -1.71 -15.11
C ARG A 7 -3.90 -1.03 -13.74
N TRP A 8 -4.94 -0.30 -13.35
CA TRP A 8 -4.92 0.42 -12.07
C TRP A 8 -5.04 -0.53 -10.89
N MET A 9 -5.83 -1.59 -10.99
CA MET A 9 -5.90 -2.66 -10.01
C MET A 9 -4.52 -3.30 -9.78
N LEU A 10 -3.83 -3.69 -10.86
CA LEU A 10 -2.50 -4.31 -10.75
C LEU A 10 -1.46 -3.36 -10.14
N ASN A 11 -1.48 -2.09 -10.53
CA ASN A 11 -0.63 -1.07 -9.92
C ASN A 11 -0.94 -0.86 -8.44
N GLY A 12 -2.21 -0.87 -8.06
CA GLY A 12 -2.66 -0.77 -6.68
C GLY A 12 -2.17 -1.94 -5.82
N ILE A 13 -2.33 -3.18 -6.32
CA ILE A 13 -1.82 -4.39 -5.65
C ILE A 13 -0.31 -4.30 -5.48
N ALA A 14 0.43 -4.01 -6.56
CA ALA A 14 1.88 -3.92 -6.53
C ALA A 14 2.38 -2.85 -5.56
N PHE A 15 1.75 -1.67 -5.55
CA PHE A 15 2.08 -0.59 -4.60
C PHE A 15 1.80 -1.01 -3.16
N GLY A 16 0.62 -1.59 -2.89
CA GLY A 16 0.23 -2.01 -1.56
C GLY A 16 1.11 -3.10 -0.97
N LEU A 17 1.65 -4.01 -1.79
CA LEU A 17 2.59 -5.05 -1.34
C LEU A 17 3.88 -4.47 -0.74
N VAL A 18 4.33 -3.31 -1.21
CA VAL A 18 5.65 -2.75 -0.85
C VAL A 18 5.56 -1.50 0.03
N VAL A 19 4.38 -0.88 0.17
CA VAL A 19 4.24 0.41 0.86
C VAL A 19 4.73 0.36 2.30
N ALA A 20 4.43 -0.71 3.04
CA ALA A 20 4.86 -0.87 4.44
C ALA A 20 6.37 -1.06 4.59
N PRO A 21 7.03 -2.03 3.90
CA PRO A 21 8.48 -2.17 4.01
C PRO A 21 9.25 -0.96 3.45
N ILE A 22 8.73 -0.26 2.44
CA ILE A 22 9.33 1.00 1.97
C ILE A 22 9.22 2.08 3.04
N SER A 23 8.06 2.23 3.68
CA SER A 23 7.87 3.21 4.76
C SER A 23 8.83 2.97 5.92
N PHE A 24 8.97 1.71 6.33
CA PHE A 24 9.92 1.31 7.35
C PHE A 24 11.39 1.55 6.91
N GLY A 25 11.73 1.27 5.65
CA GLY A 25 13.05 1.54 5.11
C GLY A 25 13.39 3.03 5.09
N LEU A 26 12.44 3.87 4.67
CA LEU A 26 12.58 5.32 4.71
C LEU A 26 12.75 5.83 6.13
N LEU A 27 12.02 5.29 7.12
CA LEU A 27 12.19 5.63 8.53
C LEU A 27 13.65 5.44 8.97
N LYS A 28 14.35 4.41 8.51
CA LYS A 28 15.77 4.20 8.85
C LYS A 28 16.70 5.29 8.32
N LEU A 29 16.28 6.10 7.35
CA LEU A 29 17.08 7.22 6.86
C LEU A 29 17.17 8.38 7.86
N THR A 30 16.38 8.38 8.94
CA THR A 30 16.52 9.37 10.02
C THR A 30 17.91 9.36 10.68
N TYR A 31 18.65 8.26 10.55
CA TYR A 31 20.03 8.14 11.04
C TYR A 31 21.08 8.83 10.13
N ILE A 32 20.69 9.28 8.92
CA ILE A 32 21.59 9.93 7.95
C ILE A 32 21.43 11.47 8.01
N PRO A 33 22.52 12.27 7.94
CA PRO A 33 22.44 13.73 8.03
C PRO A 33 21.65 14.41 6.88
N LEU A 34 21.05 15.57 7.21
CA LEU A 34 20.29 16.52 6.40
C LEU A 34 19.27 15.94 5.41
N ILE A 35 19.70 15.38 4.27
CA ILE A 35 18.81 14.79 3.25
C ILE A 35 18.13 13.54 3.80
N GLY A 36 18.87 12.73 4.55
CA GLY A 36 18.34 11.52 5.19
C GLY A 36 17.21 11.82 6.17
N LYS A 37 17.28 12.94 6.90
CA LYS A 37 16.24 13.34 7.85
C LYS A 37 14.90 13.68 7.18
N ILE A 38 14.93 14.33 6.01
CA ILE A 38 13.70 14.67 5.28
C ILE A 38 13.01 13.39 4.79
N LEU A 39 13.78 12.50 4.15
CA LEU A 39 13.27 11.20 3.71
C LEU A 39 12.83 10.33 4.90
N GLY A 40 13.56 10.44 6.02
CA GLY A 40 13.23 9.82 7.29
C GLY A 40 11.90 10.28 7.88
N LEU A 41 11.60 11.58 7.78
CA LEU A 41 10.32 12.13 8.21
C LEU A 41 9.16 11.64 7.34
N ILE A 42 9.36 11.55 6.02
CA ILE A 42 8.39 10.94 5.10
C ILE A 42 8.15 9.48 5.51
N GLY A 43 9.23 8.73 5.76
CA GLY A 43 9.17 7.36 6.25
C GLY A 43 8.43 7.23 7.57
N LEU A 44 8.64 8.16 8.52
CA LEU A 44 7.93 8.19 9.80
C LEU A 44 6.42 8.34 9.61
N VAL A 45 5.98 9.36 8.87
CA VAL A 45 4.56 9.62 8.63
C VAL A 45 3.91 8.45 7.90
N ALA A 46 4.57 7.90 6.88
CA ALA A 46 4.08 6.75 6.16
C ALA A 46 4.01 5.51 7.07
N ASN A 47 5.05 5.25 7.88
CA ASN A 47 5.10 4.09 8.76
C ASN A 47 4.07 4.15 9.90
N LEU A 48 3.67 5.34 10.36
CA LEU A 48 2.55 5.49 11.31
C LEU A 48 1.24 4.98 10.72
N THR A 49 1.05 5.16 9.41
CA THR A 49 -0.15 4.75 8.68
C THR A 49 -0.08 3.29 8.25
N HIS A 50 1.05 2.87 7.67
CA HIS A 50 1.19 1.58 7.01
C HIS A 50 1.86 0.51 7.87
N GLY A 51 2.59 0.88 8.92
CA GLY A 51 3.29 -0.06 9.80
C GLY A 51 2.42 -0.58 10.94
N SER A 52 1.51 0.25 11.45
CA SER A 52 0.75 -0.02 12.68
C SER A 52 -0.41 -1.00 12.49
N VAL A 53 -1.05 -1.02 11.32
CA VAL A 53 -2.27 -1.83 11.07
C VAL A 53 -2.02 -3.32 11.28
N GLY A 54 -0.99 -3.87 10.66
CA GLY A 54 -0.61 -5.28 10.77
C GLY A 54 -0.22 -5.67 12.19
N TYR A 55 0.39 -4.76 12.95
CA TYR A 55 0.66 -4.97 14.38
C TYR A 55 -0.66 -5.14 15.14
N PHE A 56 -1.63 -4.24 14.98
CA PHE A 56 -2.92 -4.34 15.66
C PHE A 56 -3.70 -5.59 15.24
N CYS A 57 -3.65 -5.99 13.97
CA CYS A 57 -4.26 -7.24 13.51
C CYS A 57 -3.66 -8.47 14.20
N LEU A 58 -2.32 -8.50 14.32
CA LEU A 58 -1.61 -9.63 14.93
C LEU A 58 -1.70 -9.66 16.45
N VAL A 59 -1.79 -8.51 17.12
CA VAL A 59 -2.10 -8.42 18.55
C VAL A 59 -3.55 -8.86 18.80
N GLY A 60 -4.49 -8.35 18.00
CA GLY A 60 -5.91 -8.69 18.11
C GLY A 60 -6.22 -10.16 17.85
N SER A 61 -5.38 -10.85 17.05
CA SER A 61 -5.48 -12.30 16.84
C SER A 61 -4.74 -13.14 17.90
N GLY A 62 -4.07 -12.52 18.87
CA GLY A 62 -3.30 -13.20 19.90
C GLY A 62 -1.96 -13.78 19.43
N ILE A 63 -1.51 -13.46 18.21
CA ILE A 63 -0.22 -13.92 17.66
C ILE A 63 0.94 -13.13 18.27
N LEU A 64 0.74 -11.85 18.56
CA LEU A 64 1.73 -10.98 19.21
C LEU A 64 1.29 -10.61 20.63
N ASP A 65 2.24 -10.67 21.57
CA ASP A 65 2.08 -10.13 22.91
C ASP A 65 2.33 -8.60 22.88
N PRO A 66 1.35 -7.76 23.26
CA PRO A 66 1.52 -6.31 23.27
C PRO A 66 2.53 -5.81 24.31
N GLY A 67 2.85 -6.61 25.33
CA GLY A 67 3.84 -6.26 26.38
C GLY A 67 5.28 -6.60 26.03
N ALA A 68 5.51 -7.36 24.95
CA ALA A 68 6.83 -7.85 24.57
C ALA A 68 7.52 -6.97 23.51
N THR A 69 8.84 -6.89 23.58
CA THR A 69 9.65 -6.25 22.53
C THR A 69 9.52 -7.05 21.22
N ILE A 70 9.19 -6.35 20.14
CA ILE A 70 9.04 -6.95 18.81
C ILE A 70 10.40 -7.45 18.30
N THR A 71 10.49 -8.74 18.01
CA THR A 71 11.67 -9.37 17.41
C THR A 71 11.72 -9.13 15.89
N ALA A 72 12.89 -9.38 15.27
CA ALA A 72 13.05 -9.21 13.83
C ALA A 72 12.08 -10.08 13.00
N SER A 73 11.83 -11.33 13.41
CA SER A 73 10.89 -12.22 12.72
C SER A 73 9.44 -11.72 12.85
N GLN A 74 9.05 -11.23 14.02
CA GLN A 74 7.74 -10.60 14.22
C GLN A 74 7.59 -9.32 13.39
N LEU A 75 8.65 -8.53 13.26
CA LEU A 75 8.65 -7.34 12.40
C LEU A 75 8.47 -7.70 10.91
N VAL A 76 9.09 -8.79 10.44
CA VAL A 76 8.86 -9.33 9.09
C VAL A 76 7.41 -9.77 8.94
N LEU A 77 6.87 -10.49 9.93
CA LEU A 77 5.47 -10.93 9.92
C LEU A 77 4.49 -9.75 9.85
N ILE A 78 4.71 -8.70 10.65
CA ILE A 78 3.91 -7.47 10.62
C ILE A 78 3.93 -6.85 9.21
N ASN A 79 5.11 -6.75 8.59
CA ASN A 79 5.24 -6.17 7.24
C ASN A 79 4.58 -7.04 6.16
N LEU A 80 4.61 -8.37 6.29
CA LEU A 80 3.88 -9.28 5.39
C LEU A 80 2.37 -9.08 5.50
N VAL A 81 1.84 -9.00 6.72
CA VAL A 81 0.42 -8.75 6.96
C VAL A 81 0.01 -7.39 6.39
N ASN A 82 0.81 -6.35 6.66
CA ASN A 82 0.58 -5.03 6.09
C ASN A 82 0.59 -5.07 4.55
N GLY A 83 1.57 -5.75 3.94
CA GLY A 83 1.65 -5.89 2.49
C GLY A 83 0.38 -6.49 1.90
N LEU A 84 -0.17 -7.55 2.52
CA LEU A 84 -1.42 -8.16 2.07
C LEU A 84 -2.63 -7.24 2.24
N LEU A 85 -2.77 -6.60 3.40
CA LEU A 85 -3.86 -5.68 3.70
C LEU A 85 -3.86 -4.48 2.73
N PHE A 86 -2.70 -3.87 2.53
CA PHE A 86 -2.59 -2.71 1.64
C PHE A 86 -2.66 -3.11 0.17
N ALA A 87 -2.15 -4.28 -0.23
CA ALA A 87 -2.37 -4.80 -1.58
C ALA A 87 -3.87 -4.92 -1.89
N PHE A 88 -4.65 -5.42 -0.92
CA PHE A 88 -6.11 -5.47 -1.05
C PHE A 88 -6.72 -4.06 -1.13
N CYS A 89 -6.41 -3.17 -0.19
CA CYS A 89 -6.96 -1.81 -0.15
C CYS A 89 -6.65 -1.00 -1.42
N TYR A 90 -5.38 -0.95 -1.83
CA TYR A 90 -4.98 -0.22 -3.03
C TYR A 90 -5.40 -0.92 -4.31
N GLY A 91 -5.47 -2.26 -4.33
CA GLY A 91 -6.06 -3.03 -5.42
C GLY A 91 -7.53 -2.70 -5.65
N MET A 92 -8.33 -2.60 -4.58
CA MET A 92 -9.74 -2.18 -4.61
C MET A 92 -9.93 -0.75 -5.13
N ILE A 93 -9.04 0.18 -4.73
CA ILE A 93 -9.02 1.54 -5.26
C ILE A 93 -8.72 1.51 -6.77
N GLY A 94 -7.69 0.75 -7.18
CA GLY A 94 -7.32 0.59 -8.58
C GLY A 94 -8.44 0.00 -9.43
N TYR A 95 -9.09 -1.05 -8.95
CA TYR A 95 -10.26 -1.65 -9.58
C TYR A 95 -11.41 -0.65 -9.77
N SER A 96 -11.66 0.19 -8.76
CA SER A 96 -12.69 1.23 -8.84
C SER A 96 -12.38 2.28 -9.91
N ILE A 97 -11.09 2.60 -10.12
CA ILE A 97 -10.63 3.49 -11.19
C ILE A 97 -10.82 2.82 -12.54
N ASP A 98 -10.37 1.57 -12.70
CA ASP A 98 -10.53 0.80 -13.94
C ASP A 98 -12.00 0.76 -14.38
N ARG A 99 -12.91 0.41 -13.46
CA ARG A 99 -14.36 0.36 -13.73
C ARG A 99 -14.93 1.70 -14.17
N LYS A 100 -14.49 2.82 -13.56
CA LYS A 100 -14.96 4.16 -13.95
C LYS A 100 -14.48 4.55 -15.35
N LEU A 101 -13.24 4.19 -15.70
CA LEU A 101 -12.67 4.46 -17.01
C LEU A 101 -13.36 3.63 -18.11
N GLU A 102 -13.62 2.35 -17.85
CA GLU A 102 -14.38 1.49 -18.78
C GLU A 102 -15.78 2.06 -19.06
N MET A 103 -16.49 2.52 -18.02
CA MET A 103 -17.80 3.17 -18.17
C MET A 103 -17.74 4.48 -18.95
N ALA A 104 -16.70 5.29 -18.74
CA ALA A 104 -16.51 6.55 -19.46
C ALA A 104 -16.23 6.30 -20.95
N GLN A 105 -15.37 5.33 -21.26
CA GLN A 105 -15.05 4.94 -22.63
C GLN A 105 -16.30 4.46 -23.38
N GLY A 106 -17.09 3.56 -22.78
CA GLY A 106 -18.32 3.06 -23.40
C GLY A 106 -19.37 4.15 -23.68
N ARG A 107 -19.45 5.19 -22.83
CA ARG A 107 -20.32 6.35 -23.09
C ARG A 107 -19.84 7.20 -24.27
N MET A 108 -18.54 7.39 -24.41
CA MET A 108 -17.96 8.11 -25.54
C MET A 108 -18.21 7.36 -26.86
N ASP A 109 -17.94 6.06 -26.88
CA ASP A 109 -18.11 5.22 -28.07
C ASP A 109 -19.58 5.19 -28.52
N ALA A 110 -20.52 5.10 -27.57
CA ALA A 110 -21.95 5.17 -27.85
C ALA A 110 -22.43 6.57 -28.33
N GLY A 111 -21.74 7.63 -27.93
CA GLY A 111 -22.02 9.00 -28.41
C GLY A 111 -21.54 9.22 -29.84
N VAL A 112 -20.35 8.70 -30.19
CA VAL A 112 -19.79 8.77 -31.56
C VAL A 112 -20.62 7.95 -32.54
N ALA A 113 -21.10 6.77 -32.15
CA ALA A 113 -21.92 5.91 -33.01
C ALA A 113 -23.33 6.48 -33.33
N ARG A 114 -23.74 7.57 -32.67
CA ARG A 114 -25.02 8.25 -32.90
C ARG A 114 -24.92 9.48 -33.81
N LEU A 115 -23.71 9.83 -34.24
CA LEU A 115 -23.42 10.91 -35.20
C LEU A 115 -23.17 10.31 -36.58
#